data_AF-A0A1J5EPC8-F1
#
_entry.id   AF-A0A1J5EPC8-F1
#
_cell.length_a   1.000
_cell.length_b   1.000
_cell.length_c   1.000
_cell.angle_alpha   90.00
_cell.angle_beta   90.00
_cell.angle_gamma   90.00
#
_symmetry.space_group_name_H-M   'P 1'
#
loop_
_entity.id
_entity.type
_entity.pdbx_description
1 polymer ?
#
loop_
_entity_poly.entity_id
_entity_poly.type
_entity_poly.pdbx_seq_one_letter_code
_entity_poly.pdbx_strand_id
1 'polypeptide(L)' 'MKYQADLVPIATITSNIHLMRGIKVMLDTDIAELYGVTTKRFNEQIRRNRERFPSDFMFQLT' A
#
# COMPACT_ATOMS: atom_id res chain seq x y z
N MET A 1 5.09 20.61 -1.49
CA MET A 1 4.59 19.58 -0.55
C MET A 1 5.74 19.16 0.32
N LYS A 2 5.67 19.43 1.63
CA LYS A 2 6.69 18.98 2.58
C LYS A 2 6.41 17.51 2.90
N TYR A 3 7.36 16.61 2.65
CA TYR A 3 7.34 15.28 3.24
C TYR A 3 7.74 15.45 4.70
N GLN A 4 6.75 15.61 5.57
CA GLN A 4 6.96 15.56 7.00
C GLN A 4 6.88 14.07 7.36
N ALA A 5 8.04 13.45 7.56
CA ALA A 5 8.13 12.05 7.95
C ALA A 5 7.83 11.94 9.45
N ASP A 6 6.58 12.18 9.82
CA ASP A 6 6.10 11.76 11.12
C ASP A 6 6.06 10.22 11.10
N LEU A 7 6.71 9.60 12.10
CA LEU A 7 6.76 8.15 12.19
C LEU A 7 5.33 7.61 12.35
N VAL A 8 4.88 6.82 11.38
CA VAL A 8 3.58 6.14 11.46
C VAL A 8 3.64 5.15 12.64
N PRO A 9 2.67 5.20 13.58
CA PRO A 9 2.62 4.23 14.66
C PRO A 9 2.49 2.79 14.13
N ILE A 10 3.25 1.87 14.71
CA ILE A 10 3.20 0.45 14.30
C ILE A 10 1.80 -0.16 14.44
N ALA A 11 1.02 0.31 15.41
CA ALA A 11 -0.37 -0.10 15.61
C ALA A 11 -1.24 0.21 14.39
N THR A 12 -1.05 1.39 13.77
CA THR A 12 -1.76 1.80 12.56
C THR A 12 -1.41 0.92 11.36
N ILE A 13 -0.13 0.56 11.21
CA ILE A 13 0.30 -0.37 10.15
C ILE A 13 -0.34 -1.74 10.39
N THR A 14 -0.29 -2.22 11.64
CA THR A 14 -0.74 -3.57 11.98
C THR A 14 -2.26 -3.72 11.88
N SER A 15 -3.05 -2.69 12.17
CA SER A 15 -4.51 -2.71 12.03
C SER A 15 -4.98 -2.85 10.57
N ASN A 16 -4.14 -2.43 9.62
CA ASN A 16 -4.44 -2.47 8.19
C ASN A 16 -3.92 -3.77 7.53
N ILE A 17 -3.38 -4.72 8.32
CA ILE A 17 -2.97 -6.03 7.83
C ILE A 17 -4.14 -7.00 7.98
N HIS A 18 -4.63 -7.48 6.85
CA HIS A 18 -5.71 -8.46 6.75
C HIS A 18 -5.17 -9.85 6.42
N LEU A 19 -5.86 -10.88 6.89
CA LEU A 19 -5.59 -12.26 6.48
C LEU A 19 -6.56 -12.66 5.37
N MET A 20 -6.06 -12.87 4.17
CA MET A 20 -6.84 -13.30 3.02
C MET A 20 -6.25 -14.56 2.40
N ARG A 21 -7.04 -15.65 2.35
CA ARG A 21 -6.61 -16.95 1.83
C ARG A 21 -5.28 -17.44 2.43
N GLY A 22 -5.05 -17.14 3.71
CA GLY A 22 -3.82 -17.51 4.43
C GLY A 22 -2.63 -16.56 4.24
N ILE A 23 -2.79 -15.46 3.49
CA ILE A 23 -1.75 -14.48 3.20
C ILE A 23 -2.07 -13.17 3.92
N LYS A 24 -1.04 -12.56 4.53
CA LYS A 24 -1.13 -11.21 5.11
C LYS A 24 -1.08 -10.18 4.00
N VAL A 25 -2.10 -9.34 3.89
CA VAL A 25 -2.24 -8.34 2.83
C VAL A 25 -2.68 -7.00 3.43
N MET A 26 -2.40 -5.92 2.72
CA MET A 26 -2.94 -4.59 3.01
C MET A 26 -3.68 -4.10 1.77
N LEU A 27 -4.82 -3.41 1.95
CA LEU A 27 -5.55 -2.86 0.82
C LEU A 27 -4.78 -1.68 0.21
N ASP A 28 -4.93 -1.47 -1.10
CA ASP A 28 -4.29 -0.35 -1.79
C ASP A 28 -4.76 1.00 -1.26
N THR A 29 -6.00 1.09 -0.75
CA THR A 29 -6.55 2.26 -0.05
C THR A 29 -5.75 2.60 1.20
N ASP A 30 -5.45 1.61 2.03
CA ASP A 30 -4.78 1.83 3.32
C ASP A 30 -3.33 2.24 3.09
N ILE A 31 -2.66 1.62 2.11
CA ILE A 31 -1.31 2.01 1.70
C ILE A 31 -1.31 3.44 1.17
N ALA A 32 -2.28 3.80 0.32
CA ALA A 32 -2.37 5.15 -0.23
C ALA A 32 -2.57 6.21 0.87
N GLU A 33 -3.39 5.93 1.88
CA GLU A 33 -3.59 6.78 3.05
C GLU A 33 -2.30 6.98 3.85
N LEU A 34 -1.56 5.89 4.12
CA LEU A 34 -0.27 5.95 4.82
C LEU A 34 0.75 6.85 4.10
N TYR A 35 0.72 6.87 2.76
CA TYR A 35 1.58 7.75 1.95
C TYR A 35 0.97 9.14 1.69
N GLY A 36 -0.23 9.43 2.19
CA GLY A 36 -0.90 10.71 1.97
C GLY A 36 -1.27 10.99 0.50
N VAL A 37 -1.52 9.94 -0.27
CA VAL A 37 -1.89 10.03 -1.70
C VAL A 37 -3.25 9.38 -1.95
N THR A 38 -3.86 9.66 -3.10
CA THR A 38 -5.09 8.95 -3.48
C THR A 38 -4.77 7.55 -4.00
N THR A 39 -5.68 6.59 -3.78
CA THR A 39 -5.56 5.21 -4.30
C THR A 39 -5.31 5.18 -5.82
N LYS A 40 -5.97 6.07 -6.57
CA LYS A 40 -5.74 6.23 -8.00
C LYS A 40 -4.29 6.60 -8.32
N ARG A 41 -3.70 7.56 -7.58
CA ARG A 41 -2.31 7.98 -7.80
C ARG A 41 -1.33 6.90 -7.38
N PHE A 42 -1.61 6.18 -6.30
CA PHE A 42 -0.83 5.02 -5.88
C PHE A 42 -0.80 3.93 -6.97
N ASN A 43 -1.97 3.51 -7.46
CA ASN A 43 -2.08 2.51 -8.52
C ASN A 43 -1.45 2.98 -9.84
N GLU A 44 -1.55 4.26 -10.17
CA GLU A 44 -0.87 4.85 -11.33
C GLU A 44 0.66 4.74 -11.22
N GLN A 45 1.22 5.00 -10.02
CA GLN A 45 2.66 4.87 -9.79
C GLN A 45 3.13 3.43 -9.90
N ILE A 46 2.40 2.46 -9.35
CA ILE A 46 2.79 1.05 -9.51
C ILE A 46 2.73 0.63 -10.98
N ARG A 47 1.64 0.98 -11.68
CA ARG A 47 1.48 0.62 -13.10
C ARG A 47 2.59 1.22 -13.98
N ARG A 48 3.01 2.47 -13.71
CA ARG A 48 4.06 3.15 -14.49
C ARG A 48 5.47 2.66 -14.19
N ASN A 49 5.69 2.07 -13.02
CA ASN A 49 7.01 1.69 -12.54
C ASN A 49 7.04 0.20 -12.15
N ARG A 50 6.33 -0.65 -12.90
CA ARG A 50 6.09 -2.04 -12.50
C ARG A 50 7.39 -2.82 -12.36
N GLU A 51 8.43 -2.48 -13.13
CA GLU A 51 9.77 -3.08 -13.00
C GLU A 51 10.47 -2.80 -11.67
N ARG A 52 10.01 -1.83 -10.87
CA ARG A 52 10.58 -1.50 -9.56
C ARG A 52 10.03 -2.35 -8.42
N PHE A 53 8.97 -3.12 -8.67
CA PHE A 53 8.28 -3.91 -7.65
C PHE A 53 8.46 -5.42 -7.89
N PRO A 54 8.62 -6.23 -6.84
CA PRO A 54 8.57 -7.68 -6.94
C PRO A 54 7.27 -8.17 -7.61
N SER A 55 7.33 -9.34 -8.28
CA SER A 55 6.17 -9.90 -9.00
C SER A 55 5.00 -10.29 -8.10
N ASP A 56 5.26 -10.51 -6.81
CA ASP A 56 4.33 -10.88 -5.75
C ASP A 56 3.92 -9.69 -4.86
N PHE A 57 4.34 -8.46 -5.19
CA PHE A 57 4.05 -7.27 -4.39
C PHE A 57 2.55 -6.94 -4.31
N MET A 58 1.80 -7.21 -5.37
CA MET A 58 0.38 -6.90 -5.46
C MET A 58 -0.34 -7.95 -6.30
N PHE A 59 -1.59 -8.22 -5.93
CA PHE A 59 -2.48 -9.06 -6.72
C PHE A 59 -3.90 -8.49 -6.67
N GLN A 60 -4.69 -8.76 -7.70
CA GLN A 60 -6.09 -8.38 -7.75
C GLN A 60 -6.94 -9.61 -7.44
N LEU A 61 -7.89 -9.45 -6.52
CA LEU A 61 -8.92 -10.46 -6.31
C LEU A 61 -9.89 -10.46 -7.50
N THR A 62 -10.15 -11.65 -8.02
CA THR A 62 -11.17 -11.96 -9.03
C THR A 62 -12.41 -12.52 -8.38
#